data_AF-A0AAW1UZE3-F1
#
_entry.id   AF-A0AAW1UZE3-F1
#
_cell.length_a   1.000
_cell.length_b   1.000
_cell.length_c   1.000
_cell.angle_alpha   90.00
_cell.angle_beta   90.00
_cell.angle_gamma   90.00
#
_symmetry.space_group_name_H-M   'P 1'
#
loop_
_entity.id
_entity.type
_entity.pdbx_description
1 polymer ?
#
loop_
_entity_poly.entity_id
_entity_poly.type
_entity_poly.pdbx_seq_one_letter_code
_entity_poly.pdbx_strand_id
1 'polypeptide(L)'
;MALGDFKMTIRSFPIAQALYVKYCKKHNAQALNEIYIQEDDFGAQAEMFIMQSMDDEKSHMRDSFLSSAAEAYRKGRKDLYASMCEETLKLFRYQREIEDTLNAKNQFQRKSLHETFKLLLERKEYKLAEKFKNDFKMSDKRYFLLKIQHWAEIGDWIELEKFSKSKKGNTNYAAYVDVCLQHEKKSEALKYLPKVTELSKIKYYAKAGCYEEAANIAFAQKDVQGLQYVQSKCLGRPTLSEVISGMIAQLENKR
;
A
#
# COMPACT_ATOMS: atom_id res chain seq x y z
N MET A 1 -26.99 41.92 18.34
CA MET A 1 -26.51 40.80 19.18
C MET A 1 -24.99 40.77 19.05
N ALA A 2 -24.24 40.77 20.16
CA ALA A 2 -22.79 40.65 20.08
C ALA A 2 -22.42 39.24 19.59
N LEU A 3 -21.27 39.10 18.91
CA LEU A 3 -20.83 37.79 18.37
C LEU A 3 -20.67 36.74 19.48
N GLY A 4 -20.27 37.15 20.69
CA GLY A 4 -20.20 36.29 21.87
C GLY A 4 -21.57 35.78 22.31
N ASP A 5 -22.58 36.65 22.37
CA ASP A 5 -23.95 36.28 22.76
C ASP A 5 -24.58 35.32 21.74
N PHE A 6 -24.34 35.56 20.45
CA PHE A 6 -24.77 34.65 19.38
C PHE A 6 -24.16 33.26 19.57
N LYS A 7 -22.84 33.18 19.79
CA LYS A 7 -22.14 31.92 20.02
C LYS A 7 -22.65 31.18 21.26
N MET A 8 -22.90 31.88 22.36
CA MET A 8 -23.48 31.25 23.56
C MET A 8 -24.91 30.75 23.32
N THR A 9 -25.71 31.51 22.58
CA THR A 9 -27.10 31.15 22.29
C THR A 9 -27.19 29.96 21.35
N ILE A 10 -26.39 29.91 20.28
CA ILE A 10 -26.49 28.82 19.30
C ILE A 10 -26.02 27.46 19.86
N ARG A 11 -25.12 27.48 20.86
CA ARG A 11 -24.66 26.27 21.57
C ARG A 11 -25.76 25.52 22.29
N SER A 12 -26.79 26.20 22.77
CA SER A 12 -27.92 25.53 23.44
C SER A 12 -28.83 24.79 22.45
N PHE A 13 -28.63 24.95 21.14
CA PHE A 13 -29.40 24.31 20.08
C PHE A 13 -28.49 23.43 19.19
N PRO A 14 -28.34 22.13 19.49
CA PRO A 14 -27.40 21.24 18.79
C PRO A 14 -27.56 21.20 17.27
N ILE A 15 -28.79 21.24 16.76
CA ILE A 15 -29.07 21.23 15.31
C ILE A 15 -28.62 22.55 14.67
N ALA A 16 -28.92 23.69 15.32
CA ALA A 16 -28.52 25.00 14.82
C ALA A 16 -26.98 25.15 14.83
N GLN A 17 -26.34 24.66 15.89
CA GLN A 17 -24.87 24.61 16.00
C GLN A 17 -24.26 23.75 14.88
N ALA A 18 -24.81 22.57 14.60
CA ALA A 18 -24.33 21.71 13.51
C ALA A 18 -24.47 22.37 12.12
N LEU A 19 -25.59 23.07 11.89
CA LEU A 19 -25.80 23.84 10.65
C LEU A 19 -24.84 25.03 10.55
N TYR A 20 -24.57 25.72 11.66
CA TYR A 20 -23.62 26.82 11.70
C TYR A 20 -22.19 26.34 11.45
N VAL A 21 -21.76 25.24 12.06
CA VAL A 21 -20.48 24.58 11.78
C VAL A 21 -20.38 24.23 10.29
N LYS A 22 -21.43 23.66 9.69
CA LYS A 22 -21.48 23.35 8.25
C LYS A 22 -21.36 24.60 7.37
N TYR A 23 -21.97 25.71 7.77
CA TYR A 23 -21.84 27.00 7.09
C TYR A 23 -20.42 27.56 7.21
N CYS A 24 -19.84 27.57 8.42
CA CYS A 24 -18.48 28.04 8.67
C CYS A 24 -17.42 27.25 7.91
N LYS A 25 -17.59 25.93 7.76
CA LYS A 25 -16.72 25.08 6.92
C LYS A 25 -16.57 25.58 5.48
N LYS A 26 -17.58 26.26 4.91
CA LYS A 26 -17.54 26.80 3.54
C LYS A 26 -17.18 28.27 3.46
N HIS A 27 -17.63 29.08 4.43
CA HIS A 27 -17.62 30.53 4.30
C HIS A 27 -16.68 31.24 5.29
N ASN A 28 -16.30 30.59 6.40
CA ASN A 28 -15.50 31.24 7.44
C ASN A 28 -14.68 30.25 8.27
N ALA A 29 -13.44 30.00 7.84
CA ALA A 29 -12.51 29.11 8.52
C ALA A 29 -12.05 29.65 9.89
N GLN A 30 -11.97 30.96 10.08
CA GLN A 30 -11.57 31.57 11.35
C GLN A 30 -12.63 31.33 12.43
N ALA A 31 -13.90 31.62 12.10
CA ALA A 31 -15.02 31.35 13.01
C ALA A 31 -15.14 29.86 13.34
N LEU A 32 -14.86 28.98 12.37
CA LEU A 32 -14.82 27.53 12.60
C LEU A 32 -13.76 27.13 13.63
N ASN A 33 -12.55 27.66 13.51
CA ASN A 33 -11.46 27.38 14.45
C ASN A 33 -11.83 27.83 15.87
N GLU A 34 -12.40 29.02 16.00
CA GLU A 34 -12.87 29.55 17.29
C GLU A 34 -13.93 28.63 17.94
N ILE A 35 -14.85 28.06 17.15
CA ILE A 35 -15.83 27.07 17.64
C ILE A 35 -15.11 25.83 18.16
N TYR A 36 -14.17 25.27 17.40
CA TYR A 36 -13.46 24.06 17.82
C TYR A 36 -12.57 24.27 19.05
N ILE A 37 -12.00 25.47 19.22
CA ILE A 37 -11.26 25.84 20.43
C ILE A 37 -12.21 25.92 21.63
N GLN A 38 -13.39 26.51 21.45
CA GLN A 38 -14.38 26.68 22.52
C GLN A 38 -15.01 25.37 23.00
N GLU A 39 -15.16 24.39 22.11
CA GLU A 39 -15.70 23.07 22.44
C GLU A 39 -14.62 22.04 22.83
N ASP A 40 -13.35 22.44 22.91
CA ASP A 40 -12.21 21.54 23.10
C ASP A 40 -12.19 20.35 22.11
N ASP A 41 -12.71 20.57 20.89
CA ASP A 41 -12.69 19.56 19.83
C ASP A 41 -11.33 19.52 19.16
N PHE A 42 -10.37 18.94 19.87
CA PHE A 42 -9.00 18.79 19.40
C PHE A 42 -8.88 17.93 18.12
N GLY A 43 -9.84 17.03 17.89
CA GLY A 43 -9.90 16.23 16.67
C GLY A 43 -10.18 17.10 15.45
N ALA A 44 -11.24 17.90 15.52
CA ALA A 44 -11.62 18.80 14.44
C ALA A 44 -10.59 19.92 14.21
N GLN A 45 -9.93 20.41 15.27
CA GLN A 45 -8.80 21.33 15.15
C GLN A 45 -7.66 20.70 14.33
N ALA A 46 -7.27 19.46 14.65
CA ALA A 46 -6.20 18.76 13.94
C ALA A 46 -6.55 18.48 12.47
N GLU A 47 -7.78 18.07 12.18
CA GLU A 47 -8.27 17.88 10.81
C GLU A 47 -8.24 19.18 10.00
N MET A 48 -8.58 20.31 10.63
CA MET A 48 -8.49 21.63 10.00
C MET A 48 -7.05 21.97 9.61
N PHE A 49 -6.10 21.77 10.51
CA PHE A 49 -4.69 21.98 10.22
C PHE A 49 -4.17 21.05 9.12
N ILE A 50 -4.60 19.78 9.10
CA ILE A 50 -4.25 18.85 8.01
C ILE A 50 -4.78 19.38 6.67
N MET A 51 -6.04 19.79 6.59
CA MET A 51 -6.61 20.37 5.36
C MET A 51 -5.83 21.60 4.90
N GLN A 52 -5.45 22.49 5.82
CA GLN A 52 -4.61 23.66 5.52
C GLN A 52 -3.20 23.28 5.04
N SER A 53 -2.64 22.17 5.53
CA SER A 53 -1.33 21.66 5.09
C SER A 53 -1.36 21.14 3.64
N MET A 54 -2.53 20.73 3.14
CA MET A 54 -2.73 20.25 1.78
C MET A 54 -2.99 21.38 0.77
N ASP A 55 -3.23 22.60 1.27
CA ASP A 55 -3.40 23.80 0.46
C ASP A 55 -2.06 24.24 -0.16
N ASP A 56 -1.99 24.22 -1.49
CA ASP A 56 -0.76 24.51 -2.21
C ASP A 56 -0.35 25.99 -2.13
N GLU A 57 -1.31 26.91 -1.94
CA GLU A 57 -1.02 28.33 -1.70
C GLU A 57 -0.25 28.54 -0.39
N LYS A 58 -0.41 27.63 0.57
CA LYS A 58 0.20 27.67 1.90
C LYS A 58 1.30 26.65 2.09
N SER A 59 1.90 26.18 0.99
CA SER A 59 2.97 25.16 1.01
C SER A 59 4.12 25.49 1.97
N HIS A 60 4.48 26.78 2.10
CA HIS A 60 5.54 27.25 3.01
C HIS A 60 5.23 27.07 4.50
N MET A 61 3.95 26.99 4.89
CA MET A 61 3.50 26.79 6.28
C MET A 61 3.13 25.34 6.59
N ARG A 62 3.26 24.43 5.62
CA ARG A 62 2.82 23.03 5.72
C ARG A 62 3.36 22.32 6.95
N ASP A 63 4.66 22.44 7.20
CA ASP A 63 5.31 21.80 8.35
C ASP A 63 4.75 22.33 9.68
N SER A 64 4.47 23.63 9.76
CA SER A 64 3.87 24.28 10.93
C SER A 64 2.44 23.79 11.18
N PHE A 65 1.65 23.64 10.12
CA PHE A 65 0.30 23.08 10.23
C PHE A 65 0.30 21.63 10.68
N LEU A 66 1.16 20.78 10.13
CA LEU A 66 1.28 19.39 10.57
C LEU A 66 1.78 19.28 12.02
N SER A 67 2.67 20.19 12.45
CA SER A 67 3.12 20.26 13.84
C SER A 67 1.96 20.63 14.78
N SER A 68 1.16 21.63 14.39
CA SER A 68 -0.04 22.05 15.13
C SER A 68 -1.10 20.93 15.18
N ALA A 69 -1.27 20.18 14.08
CA ALA A 69 -2.17 19.02 14.04
C ALA A 69 -1.71 17.92 15.01
N ALA A 70 -0.41 17.63 15.06
CA ALA A 70 0.15 16.64 15.99
C ALA A 70 -0.10 17.05 17.45
N GLU A 71 0.13 18.32 17.79
CA GLU A 71 -0.14 18.86 19.13
C GLU A 71 -1.62 18.78 19.50
N ALA A 72 -2.52 19.15 18.59
CA ALA A 72 -3.96 19.02 18.80
C ALA A 72 -4.34 17.55 19.04
N TYR A 73 -3.86 16.60 18.23
CA TYR A 73 -4.12 15.18 18.47
C TYR A 73 -3.59 14.69 19.82
N ARG A 74 -2.42 15.16 20.28
CA ARG A 74 -1.92 14.84 21.62
C ARG A 74 -2.83 15.35 22.73
N LYS A 75 -3.30 16.61 22.63
CA LYS A 75 -4.26 17.18 23.59
C LYS A 75 -5.56 16.36 23.61
N GLY A 76 -6.02 15.91 22.44
CA GLY A 76 -7.16 15.00 22.29
C GLY A 76 -6.90 13.53 22.63
N ARG A 77 -5.73 13.17 23.18
CA ARG A 77 -5.31 11.78 23.50
C ARG A 77 -5.42 10.81 22.31
N LYS A 78 -5.14 11.32 21.11
CA LYS A 78 -5.18 10.61 19.83
C LYS A 78 -3.74 10.30 19.36
N ASP A 79 -3.00 9.54 20.16
CA ASP A 79 -1.55 9.31 19.98
C ASP A 79 -1.17 8.73 18.61
N LEU A 80 -1.98 7.81 18.08
CA LEU A 80 -1.78 7.25 16.74
C LEU A 80 -1.75 8.34 15.67
N TYR A 81 -2.74 9.25 15.70
CA TYR A 81 -2.86 10.32 14.71
C TYR A 81 -1.74 11.36 14.87
N ALA A 82 -1.35 11.66 16.11
CA ALA A 82 -0.18 12.50 16.37
C ALA A 82 1.09 11.88 15.75
N SER A 83 1.33 10.58 16.00
CA SER A 83 2.48 9.86 15.42
C SER A 83 2.48 9.90 13.89
N MET A 84 1.30 9.77 13.25
CA MET A 84 1.20 9.85 11.78
C MET A 84 1.59 11.24 11.23
N CYS A 85 1.20 12.32 11.92
CA CYS A 85 1.63 13.68 11.55
C CYS A 85 3.15 13.84 11.68
N GLU A 86 3.75 13.31 12.75
CA GLU A 86 5.20 13.38 12.97
C GLU A 86 6.00 12.55 11.97
N GLU A 87 5.52 11.35 11.63
CA GLU A 87 6.13 10.51 10.59
C GLU A 87 6.06 11.20 9.22
N THR A 88 4.97 11.92 8.94
CA THR A 88 4.83 12.72 7.71
C THR A 88 5.84 13.86 7.68
N LEU A 89 6.00 14.59 8.79
CA LEU A 89 7.03 15.64 8.91
C LEU A 89 8.45 15.09 8.74
N LYS A 90 8.74 13.94 9.35
CA LYS A 90 10.01 13.24 9.19
C LYS A 90 10.27 12.89 7.73
N LEU A 91 9.24 12.39 7.02
CA LEU A 91 9.34 12.07 5.59
C LEU A 91 9.62 13.32 4.75
N PHE A 92 8.92 14.42 4.98
CA PHE A 92 9.14 15.66 4.21
C PHE A 92 10.54 16.25 4.44
N ARG A 93 11.05 16.21 5.67
CA ARG A 93 12.44 16.61 5.96
C ARG A 93 13.43 15.75 5.21
N TYR A 94 13.28 14.43 5.29
CA TYR A 94 14.12 13.49 4.56
C TYR A 94 14.08 13.74 3.04
N GLN A 95 12.89 13.96 2.47
CA GLN A 95 12.71 14.24 1.04
C GLN A 95 13.49 15.49 0.61
N ARG A 96 13.45 16.58 1.39
CA ARG A 96 14.23 17.79 1.11
C ARG A 96 15.74 17.52 1.17
N GLU A 97 16.21 16.79 2.17
CA GLU A 97 17.63 16.43 2.31
C GLU A 97 18.15 15.59 1.12
N ILE A 98 17.38 14.61 0.65
CA ILE A 98 17.78 13.81 -0.51
C ILE A 98 17.66 14.58 -1.82
N GLU A 99 16.73 15.52 -1.94
CA GLU A 99 16.63 16.39 -3.12
C GLU A 99 17.87 17.25 -3.28
N ASP A 100 18.37 17.81 -2.18
CA ASP A 100 19.61 18.58 -2.17
C ASP A 100 20.83 17.69 -2.47
N THR A 101 20.89 16.50 -1.85
CA THR A 101 22.00 15.56 -2.05
C THR A 101 22.07 15.03 -3.49
N LEU A 102 20.92 14.74 -4.11
CA LEU A 102 20.83 14.13 -5.44
C LEU A 102 20.65 15.13 -6.58
N ASN A 103 20.71 16.44 -6.29
CA ASN A 103 20.35 17.52 -7.23
C ASN A 103 19.00 17.28 -7.92
N ALA A 104 18.01 16.82 -7.15
CA ALA A 104 16.73 16.30 -7.62
C ALA A 104 15.56 17.21 -7.24
N LYS A 105 15.74 18.53 -7.31
CA LYS A 105 14.78 19.52 -6.81
C LYS A 105 13.33 19.22 -7.24
N ASN A 106 12.42 19.19 -6.27
CA ASN A 106 10.98 18.97 -6.42
C ASN A 106 10.56 17.60 -7.00
N GLN A 107 11.41 16.58 -6.98
CA GLN A 107 11.07 15.24 -7.51
C GLN A 107 10.55 14.28 -6.43
N PHE A 108 10.92 14.50 -5.16
CA PHE A 108 10.55 13.64 -4.04
C PHE A 108 9.50 14.27 -3.13
N GLN A 109 9.40 15.59 -3.08
CA GLN A 109 8.44 16.28 -2.22
C GLN A 109 7.01 15.79 -2.43
N ARG A 110 6.28 15.63 -1.32
CA ARG A 110 4.87 15.17 -1.25
C ARG A 110 4.62 13.75 -1.76
N LYS A 111 5.67 13.00 -2.12
CA LYS A 111 5.53 11.58 -2.44
C LYS A 111 5.26 10.78 -1.17
N SER A 112 4.45 9.74 -1.30
CA SER A 112 4.29 8.77 -0.22
C SER A 112 5.61 8.06 0.08
N LEU A 113 5.69 7.40 1.23
CA LEU A 113 6.84 6.56 1.59
C LEU A 113 7.13 5.53 0.48
N HIS A 114 6.08 4.94 -0.10
CA HIS A 114 6.18 3.99 -1.20
C HIS A 114 6.76 4.63 -2.47
N GLU A 115 6.17 5.72 -2.95
CA GLU A 115 6.65 6.41 -4.14
C GLU A 115 8.08 6.95 -3.96
N THR A 116 8.42 7.47 -2.78
CA THR A 116 9.78 7.91 -2.43
C THR A 116 10.77 6.78 -2.62
N PHE A 117 10.46 5.59 -2.09
CA PHE A 117 11.32 4.42 -2.23
C PHE A 117 11.44 3.97 -3.69
N LYS A 118 10.34 3.99 -4.44
CA LYS A 118 10.33 3.66 -5.88
C LYS A 118 11.24 4.59 -6.68
N LEU A 119 11.14 5.90 -6.45
CA LEU A 119 12.01 6.91 -7.08
C LEU A 119 13.49 6.68 -6.74
N LEU A 120 13.82 6.30 -5.51
CA LEU A 120 15.20 5.94 -5.16
C LEU A 120 15.71 4.72 -5.96
N LEU A 121 14.86 3.72 -6.19
CA LEU A 121 15.22 2.56 -7.03
C LEU A 121 15.39 2.96 -8.50
N GLU A 122 14.49 3.77 -9.05
CA GLU A 122 14.56 4.26 -10.44
C GLU A 122 15.84 5.07 -10.72
N ARG A 123 16.32 5.82 -9.72
CA ARG A 123 17.61 6.52 -9.78
C ARG A 123 18.83 5.64 -9.53
N LYS A 124 18.63 4.35 -9.28
CA LYS A 124 19.68 3.37 -8.93
C LYS A 124 20.39 3.68 -7.61
N GLU A 125 19.74 4.42 -6.71
CA GLU A 125 20.26 4.81 -5.40
C GLU A 125 19.99 3.72 -4.34
N TYR A 126 20.50 2.51 -4.58
CA TYR A 126 20.16 1.33 -3.78
C TYR A 126 20.61 1.42 -2.31
N LYS A 127 21.73 2.12 -2.04
CA LYS A 127 22.23 2.33 -0.67
C LYS A 127 21.31 3.25 0.12
N LEU A 128 20.85 4.34 -0.50
CA LEU A 128 19.88 5.25 0.10
C LEU A 128 18.53 4.58 0.27
N ALA A 129 18.09 3.76 -0.68
CA ALA A 129 16.87 2.97 -0.57
C ALA A 129 16.90 2.02 0.64
N GLU A 130 18.02 1.32 0.89
CA GLU A 130 18.14 0.46 2.09
C GLU A 130 18.20 1.27 3.40
N LYS A 131 18.88 2.41 3.40
CA LYS A 131 18.86 3.31 4.56
C LYS A 131 17.44 3.80 4.85
N PHE A 132 16.72 4.24 3.81
CA PHE A 132 15.33 4.70 3.90
C PHE A 132 14.41 3.63 4.47
N LYS A 133 14.53 2.38 4.00
CA LYS A 133 13.78 1.25 4.53
C LYS A 133 13.96 1.11 6.05
N ASN A 134 15.20 1.21 6.53
CA ASN A 134 15.50 1.08 7.97
C ASN A 134 14.98 2.29 8.77
N ASP A 135 15.21 3.51 8.28
CA ASP A 135 14.84 4.76 8.96
C ASP A 135 13.32 4.92 9.12
N PHE A 136 12.55 4.40 8.17
CA PHE A 136 11.08 4.43 8.16
C PHE A 136 10.45 3.09 8.51
N LYS A 137 11.24 2.11 8.99
CA LYS A 137 10.77 0.79 9.44
C LYS A 137 9.85 0.11 8.43
N MET A 138 10.17 0.22 7.14
CA MET A 138 9.37 -0.40 6.08
C MET A 138 9.42 -1.92 6.26
N SER A 139 8.25 -2.56 6.34
CA SER A 139 8.16 -4.01 6.45
C SER A 139 8.88 -4.71 5.30
N ASP A 140 9.59 -5.79 5.59
CA ASP A 140 10.31 -6.61 4.62
C ASP A 140 9.42 -7.04 3.44
N LYS A 141 8.20 -7.51 3.74
CA LYS A 141 7.23 -7.91 2.71
C LYS A 141 6.96 -6.80 1.69
N ARG A 142 6.76 -5.56 2.16
CA ARG A 142 6.55 -4.40 1.29
C ARG A 142 7.82 -4.11 0.49
N TYR A 143 8.95 -3.98 1.16
CA TYR A 143 10.24 -3.72 0.53
C TYR A 143 10.54 -4.69 -0.63
N PHE A 144 10.33 -6.00 -0.42
CA PHE A 144 10.56 -7.01 -1.46
C PHE A 144 9.60 -6.87 -2.62
N LEU A 145 8.30 -6.65 -2.36
CA LEU A 145 7.32 -6.46 -3.41
C LEU A 145 7.68 -5.27 -4.32
N LEU A 146 8.12 -4.16 -3.72
CA LEU A 146 8.49 -2.96 -4.46
C LEU A 146 9.71 -3.18 -5.36
N LYS A 147 10.70 -3.92 -4.87
CA LYS A 147 11.87 -4.27 -5.69
C LYS A 147 11.52 -5.21 -6.82
N ILE A 148 10.68 -6.22 -6.57
CA ILE A 148 10.21 -7.16 -7.62
C ILE A 148 9.47 -6.38 -8.72
N GLN A 149 8.55 -5.50 -8.32
CA GLN A 149 7.82 -4.64 -9.26
C GLN A 149 8.77 -3.75 -10.05
N HIS A 150 9.70 -3.06 -9.37
CA HIS A 150 10.68 -2.19 -10.02
C HIS A 150 11.51 -2.92 -11.09
N TRP A 151 12.08 -4.08 -10.77
CA TRP A 151 12.90 -4.84 -11.73
C TRP A 151 12.11 -5.29 -12.95
N ALA A 152 10.85 -5.69 -12.76
CA ALA A 152 10.00 -6.10 -13.86
C ALA A 152 9.53 -4.92 -14.72
N GLU A 153 9.22 -3.77 -14.10
CA GLU A 153 8.85 -2.55 -14.81
C GLU A 153 9.97 -2.08 -15.74
N ILE A 154 11.23 -2.17 -15.31
CA ILE A 154 12.39 -1.85 -16.17
C ILE A 154 12.83 -3.01 -17.08
N GLY A 155 12.19 -4.18 -16.97
CA GLY A 155 12.52 -5.37 -17.75
C GLY A 155 13.85 -6.04 -17.40
N ASP A 156 14.41 -5.78 -16.22
CA ASP A 156 15.67 -6.38 -15.76
C ASP A 156 15.41 -7.73 -15.07
N TRP A 157 15.15 -8.74 -15.90
CA TRP A 157 14.90 -10.11 -15.45
C TRP A 157 16.15 -10.76 -14.83
N ILE A 158 17.35 -10.29 -15.17
CA ILE A 158 18.61 -10.80 -14.63
C ILE A 158 18.75 -10.40 -13.17
N GLU A 159 18.55 -9.11 -12.86
CA GLU A 159 18.57 -8.64 -11.47
C GLU A 159 17.40 -9.20 -10.67
N LEU A 160 16.23 -9.39 -11.29
CA LEU A 160 15.11 -10.09 -10.64
C LEU A 160 15.49 -11.53 -10.23
N GLU A 161 16.13 -12.29 -11.13
CA GLU A 161 16.56 -13.66 -10.86
C GLU A 161 17.63 -13.70 -9.77
N LYS A 162 18.63 -12.81 -9.82
CA LYS A 162 19.63 -12.67 -8.75
C LYS A 162 18.97 -12.35 -7.42
N PHE A 163 18.00 -11.43 -7.42
CA PHE A 163 17.28 -11.03 -6.23
C PHE A 163 16.51 -12.20 -5.62
N SER A 164 15.86 -13.04 -6.44
CA SER A 164 15.11 -14.24 -6.02
C SER A 164 15.97 -15.31 -5.30
N LYS A 165 17.27 -15.35 -5.61
CA LYS A 165 18.26 -16.28 -5.03
C LYS A 165 18.84 -15.77 -3.71
N SER A 166 18.70 -14.48 -3.43
CA SER A 166 19.17 -13.90 -2.18
C SER A 166 18.30 -14.35 -0.98
N LYS A 167 18.90 -14.48 0.21
CA LYS A 167 18.15 -14.76 1.45
C LYS A 167 17.02 -13.76 1.70
N LYS A 168 17.21 -12.52 1.26
CA LYS A 168 16.24 -11.42 1.35
C LYS A 168 15.05 -11.63 0.37
N GLY A 169 15.30 -12.07 -0.87
CA GLY A 169 14.24 -12.25 -1.88
C GLY A 169 13.42 -13.54 -1.77
N ASN A 170 13.90 -14.54 -1.02
CA ASN A 170 13.25 -15.86 -0.84
C ASN A 170 12.05 -15.84 0.14
N THR A 171 11.25 -14.77 0.16
CA THR A 171 10.13 -14.66 1.12
C THR A 171 8.76 -14.74 0.47
N ASN A 172 8.65 -14.47 -0.84
CA ASN A 172 7.36 -14.48 -1.52
C ASN A 172 7.48 -14.77 -3.03
N TYR A 173 7.77 -16.03 -3.41
CA TYR A 173 7.87 -16.44 -4.82
C TYR A 173 6.58 -16.24 -5.63
N ALA A 174 5.42 -16.25 -4.96
CA ALA A 174 4.15 -15.91 -5.57
C ALA A 174 4.16 -14.51 -6.22
N ALA A 175 4.78 -13.52 -5.56
CA ALA A 175 4.91 -12.17 -6.13
C ALA A 175 5.79 -12.13 -7.39
N TYR A 176 6.85 -12.95 -7.46
CA TYR A 176 7.68 -13.06 -8.65
C TYR A 176 6.88 -13.62 -9.82
N VAL A 177 6.10 -14.69 -9.60
CA VAL A 177 5.25 -15.28 -10.63
C VAL A 177 4.21 -14.28 -11.11
N ASP A 178 3.51 -13.60 -10.19
CA ASP A 178 2.49 -12.62 -10.54
C ASP A 178 3.02 -11.51 -11.45
N VAL A 179 4.17 -10.95 -11.08
CA VAL A 179 4.79 -9.87 -11.83
C VAL A 179 5.32 -10.37 -13.18
N CYS A 180 5.92 -11.56 -13.25
CA CYS A 180 6.35 -12.13 -14.53
C CYS A 180 5.17 -12.36 -15.49
N LEU A 181 4.03 -12.84 -14.98
CA LEU A 181 2.82 -13.06 -15.78
C LEU A 181 2.18 -11.74 -16.23
N GLN A 182 2.21 -10.69 -15.40
CA GLN A 182 1.73 -9.35 -15.77
C GLN A 182 2.50 -8.76 -16.95
N HIS A 183 3.79 -9.07 -17.06
CA HIS A 183 4.66 -8.62 -18.17
C HIS A 183 4.80 -9.67 -19.28
N GLU A 184 3.90 -10.68 -19.33
CA GLU A 184 3.87 -11.74 -20.34
C GLU A 184 5.17 -12.57 -20.44
N LYS A 185 6.01 -12.56 -19.40
CA LYS A 185 7.25 -13.35 -19.32
C LYS A 185 7.00 -14.70 -18.68
N LYS A 186 6.23 -15.55 -19.37
CA LYS A 186 5.91 -16.90 -18.89
C LYS A 186 7.15 -17.77 -18.67
N SER A 187 8.17 -17.68 -19.53
CA SER A 187 9.44 -18.42 -19.37
C SER A 187 10.16 -18.09 -18.06
N GLU A 188 10.13 -16.83 -17.66
CA GLU A 188 10.71 -16.36 -16.40
C GLU A 188 9.86 -16.80 -15.20
N ALA A 189 8.52 -16.69 -15.31
CA ALA A 189 7.59 -17.15 -14.28
C ALA A 189 7.78 -18.64 -13.91
N LEU A 190 8.08 -19.49 -14.90
CA LEU A 190 8.32 -20.93 -14.71
C LEU A 190 9.50 -21.23 -13.79
N LYS A 191 10.49 -20.34 -13.67
CA LYS A 191 11.62 -20.51 -12.75
C LYS A 191 11.22 -20.40 -11.27
N TYR A 192 10.17 -19.63 -10.98
CA TYR A 192 9.71 -19.36 -9.62
C TYR A 192 8.57 -20.27 -9.17
N LEU A 193 7.77 -20.79 -10.11
CA LEU A 193 6.63 -21.65 -9.85
C LEU A 193 6.92 -22.86 -8.92
N PRO A 194 8.03 -23.62 -9.10
CA PRO A 194 8.33 -24.75 -8.22
C PRO A 194 8.54 -24.36 -6.75
N LYS A 195 8.91 -23.10 -6.50
CA LYS A 195 9.24 -22.56 -5.18
C LYS A 195 8.05 -21.85 -4.51
N VAL A 196 6.93 -21.69 -5.20
CA VAL A 196 5.69 -21.19 -4.60
C VAL A 196 5.23 -22.18 -3.52
N THR A 197 4.63 -21.66 -2.46
CA THR A 197 4.10 -22.48 -1.35
C THR A 197 3.13 -23.54 -1.87
N GLU A 198 3.20 -24.76 -1.30
CA GLU A 198 2.39 -25.90 -1.74
C GLU A 198 0.89 -25.60 -1.79
N LEU A 199 0.36 -24.85 -0.81
CA LEU A 199 -1.04 -24.42 -0.73
C LEU A 199 -1.50 -23.56 -1.92
N SER A 200 -0.58 -22.78 -2.51
CA SER A 200 -0.90 -21.86 -3.60
C SER A 200 -0.44 -22.40 -4.95
N LYS A 201 0.34 -23.49 -4.97
CA LYS A 201 1.02 -24.02 -6.15
C LYS A 201 0.05 -24.33 -7.28
N ILE A 202 -1.02 -25.08 -7.01
CA ILE A 202 -2.06 -25.42 -7.99
C ILE A 202 -2.65 -24.15 -8.64
N LYS A 203 -2.97 -23.13 -7.83
CA LYS A 203 -3.54 -21.86 -8.32
C LYS A 203 -2.57 -21.11 -9.23
N TYR A 204 -1.29 -21.06 -8.88
CA TYR A 204 -0.27 -20.35 -9.65
C TYR A 204 0.12 -21.08 -10.94
N TYR A 205 0.20 -22.42 -10.94
CA TYR A 205 0.41 -23.20 -12.17
C TYR A 205 -0.77 -23.04 -13.14
N ALA A 206 -2.01 -23.07 -12.63
CA ALA A 206 -3.19 -22.77 -13.42
C ALA A 206 -3.17 -21.33 -13.97
N LYS A 207 -2.76 -20.34 -13.15
CA LYS A 207 -2.62 -18.94 -13.58
C LYS A 207 -1.56 -18.76 -14.67
N ALA A 208 -0.48 -19.54 -14.65
CA ALA A 208 0.53 -19.55 -15.70
C ALA A 208 0.08 -20.33 -16.96
N GLY A 209 -1.09 -20.97 -16.96
CA GLY A 209 -1.58 -21.80 -18.05
C GLY A 209 -0.88 -23.15 -18.19
N CYS A 210 -0.24 -23.63 -17.11
CA CYS A 210 0.38 -24.96 -17.01
C CYS A 210 -0.60 -25.91 -16.33
N TYR A 211 -1.68 -26.22 -17.04
CA TYR A 211 -2.83 -26.95 -16.50
C TYR A 211 -2.54 -28.44 -16.27
N GLU A 212 -1.70 -29.05 -17.10
CA GLU A 212 -1.31 -30.46 -16.97
C GLU A 212 -0.48 -30.66 -15.70
N GLU A 213 0.50 -29.78 -15.48
CA GLU A 213 1.33 -29.78 -14.29
C GLU A 213 0.51 -29.42 -13.04
N ALA A 214 -0.44 -28.47 -13.15
CA ALA A 214 -1.35 -28.16 -12.05
C ALA A 214 -2.21 -29.36 -11.64
N ALA A 215 -2.75 -30.11 -12.62
CA ALA A 215 -3.53 -31.32 -12.38
C ALA A 215 -2.70 -32.42 -11.74
N ASN A 216 -1.49 -32.66 -12.23
CA ASN A 216 -0.56 -33.65 -11.67
C ASN A 216 -0.18 -33.31 -10.21
N ILE A 217 0.06 -32.03 -9.90
CA ILE A 217 0.34 -31.58 -8.52
C ILE A 217 -0.88 -31.80 -7.62
N ALA A 218 -2.08 -31.43 -8.08
CA ALA A 218 -3.31 -31.62 -7.31
C ALA A 218 -3.61 -33.11 -7.04
N PHE A 219 -3.40 -33.97 -8.04
CA PHE A 219 -3.55 -35.42 -7.89
C PHE A 219 -2.54 -36.00 -6.90
N ALA A 220 -1.26 -35.58 -6.99
CA ALA A 220 -0.21 -36.02 -6.07
C ALA A 220 -0.50 -35.57 -4.61
N GLN A 221 -1.08 -34.39 -4.42
CA GLN A 221 -1.51 -33.87 -3.12
C GLN A 221 -2.84 -34.49 -2.63
N LYS A 222 -3.50 -35.33 -3.45
CA LYS A 222 -4.85 -35.88 -3.21
C LYS A 222 -5.89 -34.77 -2.97
N ASP A 223 -5.71 -33.62 -3.59
CA ASP A 223 -6.59 -32.47 -3.46
C ASP A 223 -7.66 -32.49 -4.57
N VAL A 224 -8.82 -33.06 -4.24
CA VAL A 224 -9.97 -33.14 -5.15
C VAL A 224 -10.51 -31.74 -5.48
N GLN A 225 -10.49 -30.80 -4.53
CA GLN A 225 -10.94 -29.42 -4.78
C GLN A 225 -9.98 -28.70 -5.72
N GLY A 226 -8.67 -28.94 -5.57
CA GLY A 226 -7.63 -28.46 -6.49
C GLY A 226 -7.83 -28.97 -7.91
N LEU A 227 -8.14 -30.26 -8.10
CA LEU A 227 -8.45 -30.84 -9.41
C LEU A 227 -9.70 -30.20 -10.05
N GLN A 228 -10.78 -30.05 -9.28
CA GLN A 228 -12.00 -29.37 -9.73
C GLN A 228 -11.72 -27.91 -10.12
N TYR A 229 -10.88 -27.21 -9.35
CA TYR A 229 -10.46 -25.86 -9.69
C TYR A 229 -9.72 -25.81 -11.04
N VAL A 230 -8.76 -26.71 -11.27
CA VAL A 230 -8.02 -26.78 -12.55
C VAL A 230 -8.99 -27.12 -13.69
N GLN A 231 -9.90 -28.07 -13.49
CA GLN A 231 -10.91 -28.44 -14.49
C GLN A 231 -11.78 -27.24 -14.89
N SER A 232 -12.25 -26.45 -13.93
CA SER A 232 -13.06 -25.25 -14.20
C SER A 232 -12.33 -24.19 -15.03
N LYS A 233 -10.99 -24.20 -15.03
CA LYS A 233 -10.15 -23.30 -15.82
C LYS A 233 -9.76 -23.88 -17.18
N CYS A 234 -10.00 -25.18 -17.42
CA CYS A 234 -9.64 -25.90 -18.64
C CYS A 234 -10.77 -25.96 -19.69
N LEU A 235 -11.73 -25.03 -19.67
CA LEU A 235 -12.93 -25.05 -20.53
C LEU A 235 -12.64 -25.11 -22.05
N GLY A 236 -11.42 -24.79 -22.49
CA GLY A 236 -11.00 -24.86 -23.90
C GLY A 236 -10.18 -26.10 -24.30
N ARG A 237 -9.99 -27.09 -23.40
CA ARG A 237 -9.18 -28.30 -23.65
C ARG A 237 -9.92 -29.57 -23.23
N PRO A 238 -10.77 -30.14 -24.11
CA PRO A 238 -11.64 -31.27 -23.74
C PRO A 238 -10.86 -32.51 -23.32
N THR A 239 -9.76 -32.84 -24.01
CA THR A 239 -8.89 -33.98 -23.68
C THR A 239 -8.29 -33.89 -22.28
N LEU A 240 -7.87 -32.69 -21.86
CA LEU A 240 -7.31 -32.48 -20.52
C LEU A 240 -8.39 -32.56 -19.44
N SER A 241 -9.61 -32.09 -19.74
CA SER A 241 -10.75 -32.18 -18.81
C SER A 241 -11.16 -33.64 -18.54
N GLU A 242 -11.11 -34.50 -19.56
CA GLU A 242 -11.37 -35.94 -19.42
C GLU A 242 -10.31 -36.61 -18.53
N VAL A 243 -9.03 -36.29 -18.73
CA VAL A 243 -7.93 -36.79 -17.89
C VAL A 243 -8.11 -36.36 -16.43
N ILE A 244 -8.46 -35.10 -16.18
CA ILE A 244 -8.71 -34.59 -14.82
C ILE A 244 -9.92 -35.29 -14.19
N SER A 245 -10.98 -35.55 -14.97
CA SER A 245 -12.16 -36.28 -14.48
C SER A 245 -11.79 -37.72 -14.06
N GLY A 246 -10.94 -38.39 -14.84
CA GLY A 246 -10.41 -39.70 -14.49
C GLY A 246 -9.57 -39.66 -13.20
N MET A 247 -8.74 -38.64 -13.02
CA MET A 247 -7.96 -38.43 -11.79
C MET A 247 -8.85 -38.23 -10.55
N ILE A 248 -9.95 -37.47 -10.68
CA ILE A 248 -10.92 -37.26 -9.59
C ILE A 248 -11.58 -38.59 -9.22
N ALA A 249 -12.11 -39.33 -10.20
CA ALA A 249 -12.77 -40.62 -9.95
C ALA A 249 -11.83 -41.64 -9.29
N GLN A 250 -10.54 -41.64 -9.64
CA GLN A 250 -9.54 -42.51 -8.99
C GLN A 250 -9.28 -42.16 -7.51
N LEU A 251 -9.39 -40.89 -7.14
CA LEU A 251 -9.23 -40.45 -5.75
C LEU A 251 -10.50 -40.69 -4.93
N GLU A 252 -11.67 -40.53 -5.53
CA GLU A 252 -12.96 -40.79 -4.89
C GLU A 252 -13.19 -42.30 -4.66
N ASN A 253 -12.82 -43.16 -5.61
CA ASN A 253 -12.93 -44.62 -5.46
C ASN A 253 -11.92 -45.23 -4.47
N LYS A 254 -10.93 -44.47 -4.00
CA LYS A 254 -9.93 -44.90 -3.01
C LYS A 254 -10.21 -44.41 -1.58
N ARG A 255 -11.31 -43.69 -1.38
CA ARG A 255 -11.82 -43.30 -0.05
C ARG A 255 -12.71 -44.39 0.52
#